data_AF-A0A4V0I025-F1
#
_entry.id   AF-A0A4V0I025-F1
#
_cell.length_a   1.000
_cell.length_b   1.000
_cell.length_c   1.000
_cell.angle_alpha   90.00
_cell.angle_beta   90.00
_cell.angle_gamma   90.00
#
_symmetry.space_group_name_H-M   'P 1'
#
loop_
_entity.id
_entity.type
_entity.pdbx_description
1 polymer ?
#
loop_
_entity_poly.entity_id
_entity_poly.type
_entity_poly.pdbx_seq_one_letter_code
_entity_poly.pdbx_strand_id
1 'polypeptide(L)'
;MRDTPDDVSLARLLVGDGRPLLAVSGLVLVFAGAFAVFVAARGEFLPHDVAFLGMTPQSLCAVHGCRVVHFMVHDRVAFGGALVAIGTVYLWLALGPMRRGEWWAWRATAASGAVGFASFLTYLGYGYLDTWHGAATAFLAPLFLAGLAVSRRRVGWVSDGTPTRRPWTRSGRVALLLVAAGMVCGGATIAVVGMTWVFVPEDLAFLAVSRGELDALSARLVPLIAHDRAGFGGAVCCCGVLLAGVAWHSALDRAAREALAVAGAAGFGSAILVHPAIGYDDLWHLTPVLVGAGAFVWGLWRVRDDGPR
;
A
#
# COMPACT_ATOMS: atom_id res chain seq x y z
N MET A 1 25.89 -31.16 -10.73
CA MET A 1 27.03 -30.83 -9.83
C MET A 1 26.45 -30.77 -8.43
N ARG A 2 26.76 -31.74 -7.56
CA ARG A 2 26.34 -31.69 -6.15
C ARG A 2 27.34 -30.78 -5.46
N ASP A 3 26.87 -29.66 -4.93
CA ASP A 3 27.73 -28.71 -4.21
C ASP A 3 28.30 -29.38 -2.97
N THR A 4 29.61 -29.26 -2.78
CA THR A 4 30.32 -29.58 -1.55
C THR A 4 29.91 -28.60 -0.44
N PRO A 5 29.76 -29.04 0.83
CA PRO A 5 29.33 -28.19 1.95
C PRO A 5 30.16 -26.92 2.15
N ASP A 6 31.40 -26.90 1.66
CA ASP A 6 32.39 -25.84 1.90
C ASP A 6 32.36 -24.69 0.88
N ASP A 7 31.52 -24.75 -0.18
CA ASP A 7 31.49 -23.75 -1.27
C ASP A 7 30.25 -22.82 -1.25
N VAL A 8 29.51 -22.76 -0.14
CA VAL A 8 28.31 -21.92 -0.06
C VAL A 8 28.68 -20.46 0.22
N SER A 9 28.61 -19.61 -0.81
CA SER A 9 28.87 -18.18 -0.67
C SER A 9 27.85 -17.45 0.21
N LEU A 10 28.26 -16.34 0.86
CA LEU A 10 27.37 -15.47 1.64
C LEU A 10 26.17 -15.00 0.81
N ALA A 11 26.39 -14.63 -0.45
CA ALA A 11 25.31 -14.23 -1.36
C ALA A 11 24.28 -15.35 -1.54
N ARG A 12 24.73 -16.61 -1.65
CA ARG A 12 23.83 -17.76 -1.76
C ARG A 12 23.05 -18.02 -0.47
N LEU A 13 23.67 -17.80 0.70
CA LEU A 13 23.00 -17.88 2.00
C LEU A 13 21.92 -16.81 2.15
N LEU A 14 22.22 -15.56 1.79
CA LEU A 14 21.28 -14.44 1.89
C LEU A 14 20.12 -14.53 0.90
N VAL A 15 20.40 -14.93 -0.34
CA VAL A 15 19.35 -15.11 -1.36
C VAL A 15 18.52 -16.36 -1.10
N GLY A 16 19.16 -17.46 -0.68
CA GLY A 16 18.51 -18.75 -0.43
C GLY A 16 17.69 -19.23 -1.62
N ASP A 17 16.39 -19.44 -1.39
CA ASP A 17 15.39 -19.77 -2.40
C ASP A 17 14.61 -18.55 -2.91
N GLY A 18 15.11 -17.33 -2.71
CA GLY A 18 14.49 -16.08 -3.18
C GLY A 18 13.45 -15.50 -2.22
N ARG A 19 12.83 -16.31 -1.34
CA ARG A 19 11.88 -15.81 -0.33
C ARG A 19 12.49 -14.77 0.63
N PRO A 20 13.77 -14.90 1.09
CA PRO A 20 14.40 -13.87 1.91
C PRO A 20 14.40 -12.48 1.25
N LEU A 21 14.61 -12.39 -0.07
CA LEU A 21 14.58 -11.10 -0.78
C LEU A 21 13.18 -10.49 -0.78
N LEU A 22 12.14 -11.30 -0.99
CA LEU A 22 10.74 -10.85 -0.91
C LEU A 22 10.35 -10.42 0.52
N ALA A 23 10.85 -11.14 1.53
CA ALA A 23 10.67 -10.76 2.93
C ALA A 23 11.38 -9.42 3.24
N VAL A 24 12.62 -9.22 2.77
CA VAL A 24 13.32 -7.94 2.91
C VAL A 24 12.53 -6.82 2.22
N SER A 25 11.96 -7.06 1.03
CA SER A 25 11.10 -6.08 0.40
C SER A 25 9.88 -5.73 1.26
N GLY A 26 9.23 -6.71 1.87
CA GLY A 26 8.15 -6.48 2.83
C GLY A 26 8.59 -5.66 4.05
N LEU A 27 9.74 -5.97 4.65
CA LEU A 27 10.31 -5.20 5.77
C LEU A 27 10.61 -3.75 5.39
N VAL A 28 11.20 -3.53 4.22
CA VAL A 28 11.51 -2.18 3.72
C VAL A 28 10.22 -1.37 3.55
N LEU A 29 9.14 -1.98 3.02
CA LEU A 29 7.84 -1.31 2.90
C LEU A 29 7.23 -0.98 4.27
N VAL A 30 7.29 -1.90 5.24
CA VAL A 30 6.83 -1.62 6.62
C VAL A 30 7.61 -0.46 7.23
N PHE A 31 8.94 -0.47 7.11
CA PHE A 31 9.78 0.58 7.67
C PHE A 31 9.55 1.93 7.00
N ALA A 32 9.49 1.96 5.66
CA ALA A 32 9.22 3.17 4.89
C ALA A 32 7.82 3.74 5.22
N GLY A 33 6.80 2.88 5.32
CA GLY A 33 5.45 3.30 5.69
C GLY A 33 5.37 3.87 7.10
N ALA A 34 5.97 3.18 8.07
CA ALA A 34 6.03 3.66 9.47
C ALA A 34 6.81 4.99 9.57
N PHE A 35 7.92 5.12 8.83
CA PHE A 35 8.69 6.36 8.77
C PHE A 35 7.87 7.52 8.16
N ALA A 36 7.14 7.26 7.07
CA ALA A 36 6.26 8.27 6.46
C ALA A 36 5.16 8.73 7.43
N VAL A 37 4.51 7.81 8.14
CA VAL A 37 3.52 8.15 9.18
C VAL A 37 4.18 8.97 10.29
N PHE A 38 5.37 8.59 10.75
CA PHE A 38 6.10 9.30 11.80
C PHE A 38 6.41 10.75 11.39
N VAL A 39 6.99 10.97 10.21
CA VAL A 39 7.32 12.31 9.71
C VAL A 39 6.05 13.16 9.53
N ALA A 40 5.01 12.59 8.93
CA ALA A 40 3.75 13.29 8.71
C ALA A 40 3.05 13.65 10.03
N ALA A 41 3.06 12.77 11.03
CA ALA A 41 2.50 13.04 12.36
C ALA A 41 3.21 14.18 13.11
N ARG A 42 4.45 14.52 12.72
CA ARG A 42 5.19 15.69 13.23
C ARG A 42 4.85 16.99 12.49
N GLY A 43 4.05 16.93 11.42
CA GLY A 43 3.77 18.06 10.53
C GLY A 43 5.01 18.50 9.73
N GLU A 44 6.00 17.62 9.58
CA GLU A 44 7.25 17.90 8.91
C GLU A 44 7.20 17.45 7.45
N PHE A 45 7.85 18.22 6.58
CA PHE A 45 8.11 17.81 5.19
C PHE A 45 9.53 17.27 5.10
N LEU A 46 9.75 16.33 4.17
CA LEU A 46 11.10 15.82 3.96
C LEU A 46 11.96 16.93 3.35
N PRO A 47 13.29 16.91 3.58
CA PRO A 47 14.17 17.95 3.07
C PRO A 47 14.07 18.16 1.55
N HIS A 48 13.81 17.09 0.78
CA HIS A 48 13.63 17.20 -0.66
C HIS A 48 12.30 17.83 -1.07
N ASP A 49 11.23 17.64 -0.29
CA ASP A 49 9.95 18.33 -0.49
C ASP A 49 10.12 19.83 -0.31
N VAL A 50 10.83 20.25 0.75
CA VAL A 50 11.12 21.66 1.04
C VAL A 50 12.00 22.26 -0.07
N ALA A 51 13.02 21.53 -0.51
CA ALA A 51 13.88 21.96 -1.61
C ALA A 51 13.11 22.07 -2.94
N PHE A 52 12.18 21.15 -3.19
CA PHE A 52 11.32 21.18 -4.38
C PHE A 52 10.33 22.34 -4.32
N LEU A 53 9.58 22.48 -3.22
CA LEU A 53 8.60 23.55 -3.03
C LEU A 53 9.23 24.94 -2.95
N GLY A 54 10.46 25.05 -2.45
CA GLY A 54 11.08 26.33 -2.08
C GLY A 54 10.41 27.00 -0.87
N MET A 55 9.62 26.25 -0.10
CA MET A 55 8.80 26.72 1.01
C MET A 55 8.86 25.72 2.16
N THR A 56 8.79 26.22 3.39
CA THR A 56 8.73 25.36 4.58
C THR A 56 7.26 25.04 4.93
N PRO A 57 7.00 23.96 5.71
CA PRO A 57 5.68 23.71 6.26
C PRO A 57 5.13 24.93 7.02
N GLN A 58 5.98 25.64 7.77
CA GLN A 58 5.58 26.81 8.55
C GLN A 58 5.13 27.97 7.66
N SER A 59 5.84 28.23 6.55
CA SER A 59 5.42 29.27 5.60
C SER A 59 4.10 28.92 4.92
N LEU A 60 3.90 27.64 4.59
CA LEU A 60 2.65 27.17 4.01
C LEU A 60 1.50 27.22 5.03
N CYS A 61 1.81 26.94 6.30
CA CYS A 61 0.87 27.02 7.41
C CYS A 61 0.33 28.43 7.67
N ALA A 62 1.16 29.44 7.46
CA ALA A 62 0.76 30.84 7.57
C ALA A 62 -0.32 31.23 6.54
N VAL A 63 -0.49 30.42 5.49
CA VAL A 63 -1.49 30.61 4.45
C VAL A 63 -2.67 29.65 4.70
N HIS A 64 -3.90 30.17 4.69
CA HIS A 64 -5.13 29.39 4.88
C HIS A 64 -5.16 28.51 6.16
N GLY A 65 -4.48 28.94 7.23
CA GLY A 65 -4.60 28.33 8.56
C GLY A 65 -4.17 26.87 8.60
N CYS A 66 -3.01 26.54 8.02
CA CYS A 66 -2.45 25.19 7.97
C CYS A 66 -3.22 24.13 7.17
N ARG A 67 -4.36 24.47 6.53
CA ARG A 67 -5.20 23.49 5.83
C ARG A 67 -4.46 22.74 4.72
N VAL A 68 -3.58 23.40 3.97
CA VAL A 68 -2.76 22.75 2.93
C VAL A 68 -1.77 21.75 3.52
N VAL A 69 -1.07 22.14 4.59
CA VAL A 69 -0.10 21.26 5.28
C VAL A 69 -0.82 20.05 5.87
N HIS A 70 -1.96 20.28 6.54
CA HIS A 70 -2.81 19.23 7.08
C HIS A 70 -3.29 18.27 6.01
N PHE A 71 -3.71 18.78 4.85
CA PHE A 71 -4.05 17.96 3.70
C PHE A 71 -2.87 17.09 3.26
N MET A 72 -1.67 17.65 3.10
CA MET A 72 -0.52 16.82 2.71
C MET A 72 -0.15 15.77 3.78
N VAL A 73 -0.30 16.11 5.07
CA VAL A 73 -0.12 15.15 6.18
C VAL A 73 -1.12 14.00 6.09
N HIS A 74 -2.39 14.28 5.77
CA HIS A 74 -3.43 13.26 5.65
C HIS A 74 -3.10 12.23 4.57
N ASP A 75 -2.70 12.70 3.38
CA ASP A 75 -2.34 11.83 2.25
C ASP A 75 -1.14 10.94 2.62
N ARG A 76 -0.13 11.52 3.29
CA ARG A 76 1.10 10.79 3.69
C ARG A 76 0.87 9.76 4.78
N VAL A 77 0.03 10.06 5.77
CA VAL A 77 -0.34 9.10 6.82
C VAL A 77 -1.15 7.94 6.23
N ALA A 78 -2.11 8.24 5.35
CA ALA A 78 -2.90 7.23 4.65
C ALA A 78 -2.01 6.33 3.77
N PHE A 79 -1.12 6.93 2.97
CA PHE A 79 -0.13 6.20 2.16
C PHE A 79 0.81 5.34 3.00
N GLY A 80 1.38 5.89 4.08
CA GLY A 80 2.29 5.16 4.96
C GLY A 80 1.63 3.94 5.59
N GLY A 81 0.37 4.06 6.04
CA GLY A 81 -0.39 2.92 6.53
C GLY A 81 -0.65 1.85 5.46
N ALA A 82 -0.91 2.25 4.22
CA ALA A 82 -1.04 1.31 3.10
C ALA A 82 0.29 0.55 2.82
N LEU A 83 1.44 1.22 2.89
CA LEU A 83 2.74 0.55 2.75
C LEU A 83 3.00 -0.46 3.87
N VAL A 84 2.66 -0.12 5.12
CA VAL A 84 2.74 -1.06 6.25
C VAL A 84 1.83 -2.27 6.01
N ALA A 85 0.62 -2.05 5.48
CA ALA A 85 -0.30 -3.13 5.15
C ALA A 85 0.28 -4.07 4.07
N ILE A 86 0.76 -3.53 2.95
CA ILE A 86 1.39 -4.30 1.86
C ILE A 86 2.58 -5.10 2.40
N GLY A 87 3.49 -4.43 3.09
CA GLY A 87 4.71 -5.05 3.62
C GLY A 87 4.42 -6.17 4.61
N THR A 88 3.43 -5.99 5.48
CA THR A 88 2.98 -7.03 6.43
C THR A 88 2.44 -8.26 5.71
N VAL A 89 1.61 -8.08 4.69
CA VAL A 89 1.07 -9.20 3.91
C VAL A 89 2.18 -9.90 3.10
N TYR A 90 3.12 -9.15 2.51
CA TYR A 90 4.29 -9.72 1.82
C TYR A 90 5.14 -10.58 2.75
N LEU A 91 5.40 -10.12 3.98
CA LEU A 91 6.13 -10.89 4.98
C LEU A 91 5.42 -12.20 5.29
N TRP A 92 4.11 -12.14 5.55
CA TRP A 92 3.33 -13.34 5.80
C TRP A 92 3.35 -14.30 4.59
N LEU A 93 3.16 -13.80 3.36
CA LEU A 93 3.21 -14.60 2.14
C LEU A 93 4.56 -15.32 1.97
N ALA A 94 5.68 -14.61 2.17
CA ALA A 94 7.03 -15.16 2.01
C ALA A 94 7.40 -16.19 3.10
N LEU A 95 6.97 -15.94 4.35
CA LEU A 95 7.34 -16.78 5.51
C LEU A 95 6.39 -17.98 5.72
N GLY A 96 5.15 -17.88 5.27
CA GLY A 96 4.12 -18.91 5.40
C GLY A 96 3.81 -19.62 4.08
N PRO A 97 2.82 -19.17 3.30
CA PRO A 97 2.36 -19.84 2.08
C PRO A 97 3.46 -20.20 1.07
N MET A 98 4.39 -19.29 0.75
CA MET A 98 5.48 -19.59 -0.18
C MET A 98 6.44 -20.66 0.38
N ARG A 99 6.68 -20.66 1.70
CA ARG A 99 7.49 -21.71 2.36
C ARG A 99 6.86 -23.09 2.24
N ARG A 100 5.53 -23.14 2.20
CA ARG A 100 4.75 -24.37 1.97
C ARG A 100 4.60 -24.73 0.49
N GLY A 101 5.23 -23.97 -0.41
CA GLY A 101 5.16 -24.20 -1.85
C GLY A 101 3.81 -23.84 -2.48
N GLU A 102 3.00 -22.98 -1.83
CA GLU A 102 1.70 -22.57 -2.37
C GLU A 102 1.87 -21.55 -3.51
N TRP A 103 1.64 -21.97 -4.75
CA TRP A 103 1.92 -21.17 -5.95
C TRP A 103 1.09 -19.87 -6.03
N TRP A 104 -0.16 -19.88 -5.57
CA TRP A 104 -1.00 -18.68 -5.52
C TRP A 104 -0.35 -17.52 -4.75
N ALA A 105 0.46 -17.80 -3.72
CA ALA A 105 1.12 -16.77 -2.92
C ALA A 105 2.17 -16.01 -3.74
N TRP A 106 2.90 -16.72 -4.59
CA TRP A 106 3.82 -16.12 -5.56
C TRP A 106 3.06 -15.26 -6.56
N ARG A 107 1.94 -15.75 -7.09
CA ARG A 107 1.11 -15.01 -8.06
C ARG A 107 0.52 -13.73 -7.45
N ALA A 108 -0.01 -13.81 -6.23
CA ALA A 108 -0.56 -12.66 -5.52
C ALA A 108 0.53 -11.59 -5.26
N THR A 109 1.71 -12.03 -4.81
CA THR A 109 2.87 -11.14 -4.61
C THR A 109 3.31 -10.51 -5.93
N ALA A 110 3.44 -11.28 -7.00
CA ALA A 110 3.85 -10.78 -8.31
C ALA A 110 2.83 -9.79 -8.91
N ALA A 111 1.53 -10.10 -8.84
CA ALA A 111 0.47 -9.24 -9.36
C ALA A 111 0.40 -7.92 -8.59
N SER A 112 0.46 -7.99 -7.26
CA SER A 112 0.51 -6.81 -6.38
C SER A 112 1.76 -5.97 -6.64
N GLY A 113 2.93 -6.60 -6.74
CA GLY A 113 4.18 -5.91 -7.02
C GLY A 113 4.16 -5.23 -8.39
N ALA A 114 3.60 -5.88 -9.41
CA ALA A 114 3.42 -5.27 -10.73
C ALA A 114 2.58 -3.99 -10.65
N VAL A 115 1.46 -4.01 -9.92
CA VAL A 115 0.64 -2.80 -9.71
C VAL A 115 1.41 -1.74 -8.93
N GLY A 116 2.09 -2.10 -7.85
CA GLY A 116 2.86 -1.15 -7.05
C GLY A 116 3.99 -0.49 -7.84
N PHE A 117 4.81 -1.26 -8.55
CA PHE A 117 5.88 -0.69 -9.39
C PHE A 117 5.32 0.09 -10.59
N ALA A 118 4.21 -0.35 -11.20
CA ALA A 118 3.56 0.41 -12.25
C ALA A 118 2.98 1.74 -11.74
N SER A 119 2.50 1.80 -10.50
CA SER A 119 1.99 3.07 -9.93
C SER A 119 3.06 4.14 -9.78
N PHE A 120 4.34 3.78 -9.75
CA PHE A 120 5.42 4.76 -9.85
C PHE A 120 5.30 5.59 -11.12
N LEU A 121 4.90 4.99 -12.26
CA LEU A 121 4.75 5.68 -13.55
C LEU A 121 3.65 6.74 -13.58
N THR A 122 2.84 6.88 -12.51
CA THR A 122 1.85 7.96 -12.40
C THR A 122 2.49 9.34 -12.45
N TYR A 123 3.79 9.47 -12.16
CA TYR A 123 4.55 10.73 -12.31
C TYR A 123 4.48 11.33 -13.71
N LEU A 124 4.26 10.51 -14.73
CA LEU A 124 4.08 10.98 -16.10
C LEU A 124 2.80 11.81 -16.26
N GLY A 125 1.79 11.60 -15.40
CA GLY A 125 0.53 12.35 -15.43
C GLY A 125 0.62 13.72 -14.76
N TYR A 126 1.28 13.81 -13.61
CA TYR A 126 1.38 15.06 -12.83
C TYR A 126 2.70 15.85 -13.02
N GLY A 127 3.65 15.31 -13.78
CA GLY A 127 4.85 16.04 -14.21
C GLY A 127 5.89 16.31 -13.12
N TYR A 128 5.83 15.58 -12.00
CA TYR A 128 6.79 15.71 -10.91
C TYR A 128 7.42 14.35 -10.58
N LEU A 129 8.73 14.21 -10.77
CA LEU A 129 9.45 13.02 -10.36
C LEU A 129 10.04 13.22 -8.96
N ASP A 130 9.46 12.55 -7.96
CA ASP A 130 10.08 12.45 -6.64
C ASP A 130 11.34 11.57 -6.76
N THR A 131 12.51 12.18 -6.59
CA THR A 131 13.81 11.50 -6.71
C THR A 131 14.08 10.52 -5.58
N TRP A 132 13.53 10.74 -4.39
CA TRP A 132 13.63 9.82 -3.26
C TRP A 132 12.75 8.59 -3.48
N HIS A 133 11.53 8.78 -3.94
CA HIS A 133 10.65 7.69 -4.33
C HIS A 133 11.25 6.91 -5.51
N GLY A 134 11.86 7.61 -6.48
CA GLY A 134 12.61 7.00 -7.57
C GLY A 134 13.80 6.16 -7.09
N ALA A 135 14.59 6.68 -6.14
CA ALA A 135 15.70 5.94 -5.54
C ALA A 135 15.23 4.70 -4.77
N ALA A 136 14.16 4.84 -3.97
CA ALA A 136 13.55 3.71 -3.27
C ALA A 136 13.04 2.64 -4.25
N THR A 137 12.40 3.06 -5.35
CA THR A 137 11.92 2.16 -6.42
C THR A 137 13.09 1.45 -7.11
N ALA A 138 14.14 2.19 -7.48
CA ALA A 138 15.32 1.64 -8.14
C ALA A 138 16.10 0.66 -7.25
N PHE A 139 16.05 0.85 -5.93
CA PHE A 139 16.63 -0.09 -4.96
C PHE A 139 15.74 -1.33 -4.75
N LEU A 140 14.43 -1.14 -4.57
CA LEU A 140 13.51 -2.21 -4.20
C LEU A 140 13.15 -3.13 -5.37
N ALA A 141 13.00 -2.58 -6.58
CA ALA A 141 12.64 -3.33 -7.78
C ALA A 141 13.59 -4.51 -8.09
N PRO A 142 14.94 -4.34 -8.14
CA PRO A 142 15.84 -5.46 -8.43
C PRO A 142 15.78 -6.53 -7.34
N LEU A 143 15.68 -6.15 -6.06
CA LEU A 143 15.54 -7.12 -4.96
C LEU A 143 14.25 -7.93 -5.10
N PHE A 144 13.14 -7.26 -5.38
CA PHE A 144 11.84 -7.90 -5.53
C PHE A 144 11.79 -8.81 -6.75
N LEU A 145 12.26 -8.34 -7.92
CA LEU A 145 12.29 -9.12 -9.16
C LEU A 145 13.23 -10.32 -9.04
N ALA A 146 14.40 -10.15 -8.42
CA ALA A 146 15.31 -11.26 -8.14
C ALA A 146 14.67 -12.28 -7.18
N GLY A 147 13.99 -11.80 -6.13
CA GLY A 147 13.22 -12.63 -5.21
C GLY A 147 12.18 -13.48 -5.95
N LEU A 148 11.35 -12.86 -6.79
CA LEU A 148 10.36 -13.55 -7.62
C LEU A 148 10.99 -14.56 -8.58
N ALA A 149 12.06 -14.18 -9.27
CA ALA A 149 12.71 -15.01 -10.28
C ALA A 149 13.38 -16.24 -9.66
N VAL A 150 14.10 -16.07 -8.53
CA VAL A 150 14.77 -17.17 -7.82
C VAL A 150 13.74 -18.07 -7.15
N SER A 151 12.73 -17.51 -6.48
CA SER A 151 11.70 -18.31 -5.81
C SER A 151 10.89 -19.14 -6.79
N ARG A 152 10.56 -18.59 -7.97
CA ARG A 152 9.89 -19.34 -9.03
C ARG A 152 10.63 -20.63 -9.41
N ARG A 153 11.97 -20.64 -9.34
CA ARG A 153 12.80 -21.79 -9.74
C ARG A 153 13.14 -22.72 -8.59
N ARG A 154 13.31 -22.19 -7.37
CA ARG A 154 13.91 -22.91 -6.25
C ARG A 154 12.92 -23.37 -5.19
N VAL A 155 11.74 -22.76 -5.10
CA VAL A 155 10.68 -23.26 -4.23
C VAL A 155 10.07 -24.49 -4.88
N GLY A 156 9.92 -25.57 -4.11
CA GLY A 156 9.20 -26.76 -4.53
C GLY A 156 7.70 -26.49 -4.58
N TRP A 157 7.23 -25.88 -5.67
CA TRP A 157 5.82 -25.52 -5.82
C TRP A 157 4.96 -26.77 -5.87
N VAL A 158 3.97 -26.81 -5.00
CA VAL A 158 2.88 -27.78 -5.08
C VAL A 158 1.79 -27.12 -5.93
N SER A 159 1.27 -27.83 -6.93
CA SER A 159 0.12 -27.35 -7.71
C SER A 159 -0.96 -26.87 -6.74
N ASP A 160 -1.55 -25.69 -6.97
CA ASP A 160 -2.51 -25.02 -6.10
C ASP A 160 -3.33 -26.06 -5.32
N GLY A 161 -2.93 -26.33 -4.06
CA GLY A 161 -3.68 -27.22 -3.19
C GLY A 161 -5.12 -26.73 -3.23
N THR A 162 -6.05 -27.66 -3.51
CA THR A 162 -7.42 -27.38 -3.94
C THR A 162 -7.88 -26.00 -3.47
N PRO A 163 -8.19 -25.05 -4.40
CA PRO A 163 -8.80 -23.78 -4.03
C PRO A 163 -9.89 -24.04 -3.00
N THR A 164 -10.18 -23.13 -2.06
CA THR A 164 -11.45 -23.23 -1.35
C THR A 164 -12.52 -23.35 -2.43
N ARG A 165 -13.11 -24.56 -2.60
CA ARG A 165 -13.66 -25.00 -3.90
C ARG A 165 -14.72 -24.04 -4.43
N ARG A 166 -15.26 -23.17 -3.57
CA ARG A 166 -16.16 -22.05 -3.86
C ARG A 166 -15.96 -20.93 -2.82
N PRO A 167 -15.11 -19.91 -3.03
CA PRO A 167 -14.99 -18.80 -2.07
C PRO A 167 -16.35 -18.09 -1.86
N TRP A 168 -17.20 -18.12 -2.89
CA TRP A 168 -18.55 -17.58 -2.93
C TRP A 168 -19.57 -18.21 -1.98
N THR A 169 -19.29 -19.40 -1.42
CA THR A 169 -20.22 -20.04 -0.47
C THR A 169 -20.03 -19.57 0.97
N ARG A 170 -18.98 -18.79 1.26
CA ARG A 170 -18.69 -18.26 2.59
C ARG A 170 -18.82 -16.75 2.58
N SER A 171 -19.84 -16.25 3.28
CA SER A 171 -20.18 -14.83 3.28
C SER A 171 -19.01 -13.94 3.73
N GLY A 172 -18.17 -14.41 4.66
CA GLY A 172 -16.97 -13.68 5.09
C GLY A 172 -15.92 -13.51 3.98
N ARG A 173 -15.69 -14.53 3.14
CA ARG A 173 -14.80 -14.42 1.97
C ARG A 173 -15.38 -13.53 0.90
N VAL A 174 -16.68 -13.60 0.65
CA VAL A 174 -17.37 -12.71 -0.28
C VAL A 174 -17.19 -11.27 0.14
N ALA A 175 -17.37 -10.94 1.43
CA ALA A 175 -17.10 -9.59 1.92
C ALA A 175 -15.66 -9.15 1.70
N LEU A 176 -14.66 -9.99 2.01
CA LEU A 176 -13.25 -9.65 1.75
C LEU A 176 -12.96 -9.44 0.26
N LEU A 177 -13.59 -10.21 -0.64
CA LEU A 177 -13.46 -10.03 -2.09
C LEU A 177 -14.15 -8.76 -2.58
N LEU A 178 -15.30 -8.39 -2.02
CA LEU A 178 -15.97 -7.12 -2.32
C LEU A 178 -15.13 -5.92 -1.85
N VAL A 179 -14.55 -6.01 -0.65
CA VAL A 179 -13.59 -5.00 -0.16
C VAL A 179 -12.40 -4.91 -1.11
N ALA A 180 -11.82 -6.04 -1.50
CA ALA A 180 -10.69 -6.07 -2.44
C ALA A 180 -11.03 -5.39 -3.78
N ALA A 181 -12.20 -5.71 -4.35
CA ALA A 181 -12.68 -5.07 -5.58
C ALA A 181 -12.89 -3.56 -5.40
N GLY A 182 -13.51 -3.15 -4.29
CA GLY A 182 -13.67 -1.74 -3.93
C GLY A 182 -12.34 -1.01 -3.78
N MET A 183 -11.33 -1.63 -3.19
CA MET A 183 -9.98 -1.07 -3.07
C MET A 183 -9.27 -0.97 -4.43
N VAL A 184 -9.40 -1.96 -5.31
CA VAL A 184 -8.85 -1.88 -6.67
C VAL A 184 -9.49 -0.73 -7.44
N CYS A 185 -10.83 -0.66 -7.46
CA CYS A 185 -11.55 0.40 -8.16
C CYS A 185 -11.27 1.77 -7.54
N GLY A 186 -11.41 1.91 -6.23
CA GLY A 186 -11.19 3.17 -5.51
C GLY A 186 -9.74 3.65 -5.62
N GLY A 187 -8.76 2.76 -5.46
CA GLY A 187 -7.34 3.09 -5.65
C GLY A 187 -7.03 3.55 -7.08
N ALA A 188 -7.58 2.87 -8.09
CA ALA A 188 -7.46 3.31 -9.48
C ALA A 188 -8.12 4.68 -9.72
N THR A 189 -9.31 4.93 -9.17
CA THR A 189 -9.97 6.23 -9.24
C THR A 189 -9.12 7.33 -8.60
N ILE A 190 -8.60 7.11 -7.39
CA ILE A 190 -7.73 8.06 -6.68
C ILE A 190 -6.49 8.36 -7.52
N ALA A 191 -5.87 7.33 -8.11
CA ALA A 191 -4.69 7.51 -8.97
C ALA A 191 -5.00 8.32 -10.24
N VAL A 192 -6.13 8.04 -10.90
CA VAL A 192 -6.56 8.80 -12.08
C VAL A 192 -6.86 10.24 -11.72
N VAL A 193 -7.59 10.50 -10.62
CA VAL A 193 -7.85 11.86 -10.13
C VAL A 193 -6.53 12.57 -9.84
N GLY A 194 -5.60 11.94 -9.13
CA GLY A 194 -4.27 12.49 -8.84
C GLY A 194 -3.47 12.86 -10.09
N MET A 195 -3.58 12.10 -11.18
CA MET A 195 -2.90 12.40 -12.45
C MET A 195 -3.59 13.45 -13.33
N THR A 196 -4.84 13.82 -13.04
CA THR A 196 -5.66 14.65 -13.95
C THR A 196 -6.08 15.96 -13.30
N TRP A 197 -7.11 15.93 -12.47
CA TRP A 197 -7.70 17.14 -11.86
C TRP A 197 -7.18 17.41 -10.45
N VAL A 198 -6.49 16.44 -9.86
CA VAL A 198 -5.85 16.41 -8.53
C VAL A 198 -6.83 16.46 -7.36
N PHE A 199 -7.77 17.42 -7.38
CA PHE A 199 -8.72 17.68 -6.32
C PHE A 199 -10.14 17.25 -6.70
N VAL A 200 -10.84 16.67 -5.73
CA VAL A 200 -12.31 16.53 -5.75
C VAL A 200 -12.93 17.74 -5.01
N PRO A 201 -14.24 18.00 -5.19
CA PRO A 201 -14.89 19.16 -4.56
C PRO A 201 -14.71 19.24 -3.04
N GLU A 202 -14.73 18.09 -2.37
CA GLU A 202 -14.56 17.95 -0.92
C GLU A 202 -13.17 18.44 -0.48
N ASP A 203 -12.13 18.22 -1.31
CA ASP A 203 -10.77 18.67 -0.99
C ASP A 203 -10.69 20.20 -1.01
N LEU A 204 -11.24 20.83 -2.04
CA LEU A 204 -11.22 22.30 -2.16
C LEU A 204 -12.09 22.94 -1.07
N ALA A 205 -13.19 22.30 -0.68
CA ALA A 205 -14.01 22.73 0.45
C ALA A 205 -13.21 22.65 1.77
N PHE A 206 -12.47 21.57 2.01
CA PHE A 206 -11.59 21.45 3.17
C PHE A 206 -10.45 22.47 3.14
N LEU A 207 -9.79 22.62 1.99
CA LEU A 207 -8.67 23.54 1.83
C LEU A 207 -9.10 25.02 1.95
N ALA A 208 -10.37 25.31 1.68
CA ALA A 208 -10.94 26.66 1.64
C ALA A 208 -10.19 27.58 0.66
N VAL A 209 -9.73 27.01 -0.45
CA VAL A 209 -9.04 27.70 -1.56
C VAL A 209 -9.38 27.06 -2.89
N SER A 210 -9.30 27.86 -3.95
CA SER A 210 -9.37 27.37 -5.33
C SER A 210 -8.03 26.81 -5.80
N ARG A 211 -8.08 25.96 -6.84
CA ARG A 211 -6.88 25.48 -7.53
C ARG A 211 -6.02 26.61 -8.08
N GLY A 212 -6.64 27.67 -8.62
CA GLY A 212 -5.91 28.82 -9.15
C GLY A 212 -5.13 29.58 -8.09
N GLU A 213 -5.65 29.67 -6.86
CA GLU A 213 -4.94 30.26 -5.73
C GLU A 213 -3.75 29.39 -5.28
N LEU A 214 -3.91 28.06 -5.29
CA LEU A 214 -2.80 27.13 -5.01
C LEU A 214 -1.68 27.24 -6.05
N ASP A 215 -2.03 27.34 -7.33
CA ASP A 215 -1.07 27.52 -8.43
C ASP A 215 -0.35 28.88 -8.32
N ALA A 216 -1.05 29.94 -7.89
CA ALA A 216 -0.48 31.26 -7.64
C ALA A 216 0.43 31.28 -6.41
N LEU A 217 0.16 30.45 -5.40
CA LEU A 217 1.01 30.29 -4.23
C LEU A 217 2.33 29.60 -4.58
N SER A 218 2.26 28.53 -5.36
CA SER A 218 3.43 27.86 -5.94
C SER A 218 3.04 26.94 -7.08
N ALA A 219 3.65 27.14 -8.24
CA ALA A 219 3.49 26.26 -9.40
C ALA A 219 3.94 24.80 -9.14
N ARG A 220 4.61 24.52 -8.01
CA ARG A 220 5.11 23.20 -7.63
C ARG A 220 4.25 22.50 -6.58
N LEU A 221 3.32 23.22 -5.95
CA LEU A 221 2.50 22.68 -4.86
C LEU A 221 1.49 21.64 -5.36
N VAL A 222 0.73 21.97 -6.41
CA VAL A 222 -0.26 21.06 -6.98
C VAL A 222 0.38 19.76 -7.52
N PRO A 223 1.52 19.80 -8.26
CA PRO A 223 2.24 18.58 -8.64
C PRO A 223 2.71 17.71 -7.46
N LEU A 224 3.11 18.30 -6.34
CA LEU A 224 3.50 17.55 -5.14
C LEU A 224 2.30 16.87 -4.48
N ILE A 225 1.17 17.58 -4.35
CA ILE A 225 -0.09 17.00 -3.84
C ILE A 225 -0.57 15.87 -4.77
N ALA A 226 -0.47 16.08 -6.08
CA ALA A 226 -0.81 15.08 -7.09
C ALA A 226 0.03 13.81 -6.95
N HIS A 227 1.33 13.93 -6.66
CA HIS A 227 2.21 12.81 -6.36
C HIS A 227 1.72 12.00 -5.16
N ASP A 228 1.49 12.66 -4.02
CA ASP A 228 1.10 12.00 -2.78
C ASP A 228 -0.22 11.24 -2.96
N ARG A 229 -1.19 11.89 -3.61
CA ARG A 229 -2.49 11.28 -3.95
C ARG A 229 -2.39 10.12 -4.92
N ALA A 230 -1.68 10.29 -6.04
CA ALA A 230 -1.59 9.24 -7.05
C ALA A 230 -0.83 8.02 -6.52
N GLY A 231 0.22 8.25 -5.73
CA GLY A 231 0.94 7.21 -5.00
C GLY A 231 0.05 6.47 -4.02
N PHE A 232 -0.77 7.20 -3.24
CA PHE A 232 -1.77 6.60 -2.36
C PHE A 232 -2.77 5.72 -3.11
N GLY A 233 -3.35 6.21 -4.21
CA GLY A 233 -4.25 5.41 -5.04
C GLY A 233 -3.62 4.11 -5.56
N GLY A 234 -2.35 4.19 -5.99
CA GLY A 234 -1.56 3.02 -6.37
C GLY A 234 -1.39 2.00 -5.24
N ALA A 235 -1.06 2.46 -4.04
CA ALA A 235 -0.92 1.61 -2.86
C ALA A 235 -2.26 0.96 -2.45
N VAL A 236 -3.37 1.68 -2.50
CA VAL A 236 -4.71 1.12 -2.21
C VAL A 236 -5.08 0.05 -3.24
N CYS A 237 -4.81 0.29 -4.52
CA CYS A 237 -5.04 -0.70 -5.58
C CYS A 237 -4.19 -1.97 -5.35
N CYS A 238 -2.91 -1.78 -4.98
CA CYS A 238 -1.99 -2.85 -4.61
C CYS A 238 -2.51 -3.70 -3.42
N CYS A 239 -2.99 -3.05 -2.36
CA CYS A 239 -3.66 -3.72 -1.23
C CYS A 239 -4.89 -4.52 -1.68
N GLY A 240 -5.71 -3.96 -2.59
CA GLY A 240 -6.88 -4.65 -3.13
C GLY A 240 -6.50 -5.93 -3.89
N VAL A 241 -5.48 -5.89 -4.74
CA VAL A 241 -4.96 -7.07 -5.46
C VAL A 241 -4.44 -8.13 -4.48
N LEU A 242 -3.71 -7.73 -3.43
CA LEU A 242 -3.27 -8.65 -2.38
C LEU A 242 -4.44 -9.30 -1.67
N LEU A 243 -5.38 -8.48 -1.19
CA LEU A 243 -6.53 -8.98 -0.45
C LEU A 243 -7.37 -9.93 -1.31
N ALA A 244 -7.55 -9.66 -2.60
CA ALA A 244 -8.21 -10.56 -3.53
C ALA A 244 -7.48 -11.92 -3.61
N GLY A 245 -6.16 -11.91 -3.80
CA GLY A 245 -5.35 -13.13 -3.85
C GLY A 245 -5.45 -13.95 -2.56
N VAL A 246 -5.35 -13.28 -1.40
CA VAL A 246 -5.46 -13.92 -0.09
C VAL A 246 -6.87 -14.47 0.15
N ALA A 247 -7.92 -13.67 -0.04
CA ALA A 247 -9.30 -14.07 0.20
C ALA A 247 -9.75 -15.21 -0.73
N TRP A 248 -9.22 -15.26 -1.96
CA TRP A 248 -9.54 -16.30 -2.93
C TRP A 248 -8.87 -17.63 -2.63
N HIS A 249 -7.58 -17.61 -2.26
CA HIS A 249 -6.76 -18.82 -2.24
C HIS A 249 -6.34 -19.28 -0.84
N SER A 250 -6.11 -18.37 0.10
CA SER A 250 -5.63 -18.72 1.43
C SER A 250 -6.66 -19.57 2.16
N ALA A 251 -6.20 -20.52 2.99
CA ALA A 251 -7.07 -21.20 3.96
C ALA A 251 -7.66 -20.22 5.00
N LEU A 252 -7.13 -18.99 5.09
CA LEU A 252 -7.44 -17.99 6.12
C LEU A 252 -7.24 -18.57 7.53
N ASP A 253 -6.13 -19.28 7.68
CA ASP A 253 -5.64 -19.79 8.96
C ASP A 253 -5.38 -18.64 9.95
N ARG A 254 -4.99 -19.00 11.18
CA ARG A 254 -4.75 -17.99 12.23
C ARG A 254 -3.73 -16.94 11.80
N ALA A 255 -2.61 -17.35 11.21
CA ALA A 255 -1.55 -16.44 10.79
C ALA A 255 -2.01 -15.49 9.67
N ALA A 256 -2.78 -16.00 8.70
CA ALA A 256 -3.39 -15.17 7.66
C ALA A 256 -4.31 -14.11 8.25
N ARG A 257 -5.15 -14.49 9.22
CA ARG A 257 -6.08 -13.56 9.87
C ARG A 257 -5.36 -12.52 10.71
N GLU A 258 -4.30 -12.89 11.41
CA GLU A 258 -3.45 -11.94 12.16
C GLU A 258 -2.74 -10.97 11.22
N ALA A 259 -2.16 -11.45 10.12
CA ALA A 259 -1.53 -10.60 9.11
C ALA A 259 -2.54 -9.62 8.48
N LEU A 260 -3.73 -10.10 8.14
CA LEU A 260 -4.83 -9.25 7.64
C LEU A 260 -5.33 -8.27 8.71
N ALA A 261 -5.42 -8.65 9.98
CA ALA A 261 -5.82 -7.76 11.06
C ALA A 261 -4.81 -6.61 11.23
N VAL A 262 -3.51 -6.91 11.25
CA VAL A 262 -2.45 -5.89 11.32
C VAL A 262 -2.47 -5.00 10.07
N ALA A 263 -2.60 -5.58 8.88
CA ALA A 263 -2.69 -4.84 7.64
C ALA A 263 -3.93 -3.92 7.58
N GLY A 264 -5.09 -4.43 8.01
CA GLY A 264 -6.32 -3.64 8.10
C GLY A 264 -6.23 -2.52 9.12
N ALA A 265 -5.66 -2.79 10.30
CA ALA A 265 -5.44 -1.77 11.32
C ALA A 265 -4.49 -0.67 10.84
N ALA A 266 -3.40 -1.04 10.15
CA ALA A 266 -2.47 -0.07 9.59
C ALA A 266 -3.08 0.75 8.45
N GLY A 267 -3.70 0.08 7.46
CA GLY A 267 -4.24 0.73 6.26
C GLY A 267 -5.53 1.51 6.51
N PHE A 268 -6.59 0.84 6.99
CA PHE A 268 -7.85 1.52 7.29
C PHE A 268 -7.72 2.44 8.50
N GLY A 269 -6.98 2.03 9.53
CA GLY A 269 -6.81 2.85 10.74
C GLY A 269 -6.09 4.16 10.45
N SER A 270 -5.01 4.17 9.65
CA SER A 270 -4.34 5.42 9.30
C SER A 270 -5.25 6.34 8.48
N ALA A 271 -5.98 5.79 7.50
CA ALA A 271 -6.89 6.54 6.66
C ALA A 271 -8.15 7.03 7.38
N ILE A 272 -8.60 6.37 8.45
CA ILE A 272 -9.78 6.80 9.23
C ILE A 272 -9.37 7.80 10.33
N LEU A 273 -8.27 7.55 11.03
CA LEU A 273 -7.89 8.32 12.21
C LEU A 273 -7.25 9.67 11.86
N VAL A 274 -6.63 9.81 10.68
CA VAL A 274 -5.98 11.06 10.31
C VAL A 274 -6.99 12.17 9.99
N HIS A 275 -8.13 11.84 9.37
CA HIS A 275 -9.17 12.82 9.00
C HIS A 275 -9.67 13.66 10.18
N PRO A 276 -10.17 13.08 11.29
CA PRO A 276 -10.57 13.87 12.45
C PRO A 276 -9.39 14.52 13.16
N ALA A 277 -8.17 13.97 13.04
CA ALA A 277 -6.98 14.59 13.62
C ALA A 277 -6.59 15.90 12.90
N ILE A 278 -6.97 16.05 11.62
CA ILE A 278 -6.69 17.25 10.82
C ILE A 278 -7.92 18.13 10.54
N GLY A 279 -9.11 17.67 10.93
CA GLY A 279 -10.40 18.35 10.71
C GLY A 279 -10.98 18.17 9.31
N TYR A 280 -10.57 17.14 8.57
CA TYR A 280 -11.14 16.79 7.26
C TYR A 280 -12.31 15.81 7.43
N ASP A 281 -13.38 16.27 8.05
CA ASP A 281 -14.49 15.42 8.54
C ASP A 281 -15.63 15.23 7.52
N ASP A 282 -15.37 15.38 6.23
CA ASP A 282 -16.40 15.18 5.21
C ASP A 282 -16.82 13.70 5.15
N LEU A 283 -18.09 13.44 5.50
CA LEU A 283 -18.61 12.07 5.58
C LEU A 283 -18.73 11.41 4.20
N TRP A 284 -18.95 12.18 3.14
CA TRP A 284 -19.04 11.61 1.79
C TRP A 284 -17.67 11.09 1.34
N HIS A 285 -16.63 11.87 1.58
CA HIS A 285 -15.24 11.51 1.39
C HIS A 285 -14.83 10.28 2.24
N LEU A 286 -15.26 10.22 3.50
CA LEU A 286 -14.96 9.11 4.42
C LEU A 286 -15.81 7.85 4.20
N THR A 287 -16.96 7.94 3.52
CA THR A 287 -17.90 6.81 3.38
C THR A 287 -17.26 5.56 2.78
N PRO A 288 -16.49 5.63 1.66
CA PRO A 288 -15.88 4.45 1.06
C PRO A 288 -14.95 3.72 2.02
N VAL A 289 -14.13 4.44 2.80
CA VAL A 289 -13.17 3.85 3.73
C VAL A 289 -13.87 3.25 4.95
N LEU A 290 -14.92 3.90 5.48
CA LEU A 290 -15.70 3.40 6.61
C LEU A 290 -16.48 2.13 6.24
N VAL A 291 -17.14 2.11 5.08
CA VAL A 291 -17.85 0.94 4.56
C VAL A 291 -16.86 -0.20 4.29
N GLY A 292 -15.72 0.09 3.67
CA GLY A 292 -14.66 -0.88 3.42
C GLY A 292 -14.11 -1.49 4.71
N ALA A 293 -13.80 -0.67 5.72
CA ALA A 293 -13.29 -1.12 7.01
C ALA A 293 -14.31 -1.99 7.75
N GLY A 294 -15.59 -1.57 7.79
CA GLY A 294 -16.66 -2.34 8.40
C GLY A 294 -16.86 -3.70 7.74
N ALA A 295 -16.92 -3.74 6.40
CA ALA A 295 -17.02 -4.98 5.64
C ALA A 295 -15.78 -5.88 5.81
N PHE A 296 -14.59 -5.29 5.92
CA PHE A 296 -13.33 -6.01 6.16
C PHE A 296 -13.33 -6.69 7.53
N VAL A 297 -13.65 -5.94 8.60
CA VAL A 297 -13.73 -6.47 9.97
C VAL A 297 -14.79 -7.56 10.06
N TRP A 298 -15.97 -7.33 9.48
CA TRP A 298 -17.02 -8.33 9.43
C TRP A 298 -16.59 -9.59 8.67
N GLY A 299 -15.94 -9.43 7.51
CA GLY A 299 -15.43 -10.53 6.71
C GLY A 299 -14.40 -11.37 7.48
N LEU A 300 -13.48 -10.71 8.18
CA LEU A 300 -12.44 -11.36 8.99
C LEU A 300 -13.02 -12.10 10.20
N TRP A 301 -14.00 -11.49 10.89
CA TRP A 301 -14.74 -12.11 11.97
C TRP A 301 -15.51 -13.35 11.48
N ARG A 302 -16.25 -13.22 10.39
CA ARG A 302 -17.11 -14.30 9.90
C ARG A 302 -16.32 -15.53 9.41
N VAL A 303 -15.14 -15.33 8.83
CA VAL A 303 -14.24 -16.42 8.43
C VAL A 303 -13.67 -17.18 9.64
N ARG A 304 -13.48 -16.51 10.79
CA ARG A 304 -13.07 -17.17 12.04
C ARG A 304 -14.12 -18.20 12.49
N ASP A 305 -15.39 -17.88 12.31
CA ASP A 305 -16.51 -18.72 12.74
C ASP A 305 -16.82 -19.87 11.76
N ASP A 306 -16.27 -19.83 10.53
CA ASP A 306 -16.35 -20.92 9.54
C ASP A 306 -15.29 -22.02 9.76
N GLY A 307 -14.77 -22.15 10.98
CA GLY A 307 -13.83 -23.20 11.39
C GLY A 307 -14.37 -24.61 11.15
N PRO A 308 -13.51 -25.65 11.08
CA PRO A 308 -13.92 -26.99 10.68
C PRO A 308 -15.00 -27.51 11.61
N ARG A 309 -16.16 -27.86 11.05
CA ARG A 309 -17.10 -28.80 11.67
C ARG A 309 -16.56 -30.21 11.52
#